data_AF-A0A0N0E0Z7-F1
#
_entry.id   AF-A0A0N0E0Z7-F1
#
_cell.length_a   1.000
_cell.length_b   1.000
_cell.length_c   1.000
_cell.angle_alpha   90.00
_cell.angle_beta   90.00
_cell.angle_gamma   90.00
#
_symmetry.space_group_name_H-M   'P 1'
#
loop_
_entity.id
_entity.type
_entity.pdbx_description
1 polymer ?
#
loop_
_entity_poly.entity_id
_entity_poly.type
_entity_poly.pdbx_seq_one_letter_code
_entity_poly.pdbx_strand_id
1 'polypeptide(L)'
;MAGLTKEQKAAKALLAKAIELSGLSTEAFEALGELERADWSKSAQDAIDLAAADAQRIMDETAAAKPKGKPDAEGDEPDYTGLVKVEQGGEELHVHPSCLDDHKRLGWKEV
;
A
#
# COMPACT_ATOMS: atom_id res chain seq x y z
N MET A 1 -19.01 18.62 -30.85
CA MET A 1 -17.59 18.44 -30.46
C MET A 1 -17.36 16.96 -30.22
N ALA A 2 -16.93 16.20 -31.23
CA ALA A 2 -16.65 14.78 -31.06
C ALA A 2 -15.47 14.63 -30.09
N GLY A 3 -15.75 14.19 -28.86
CA GLY A 3 -14.70 13.89 -27.89
C GLY A 3 -13.90 12.69 -28.37
N LEU A 4 -12.57 12.77 -28.21
CA LEU A 4 -11.67 11.64 -28.46
C LEU A 4 -12.17 10.39 -27.71
N THR A 5 -12.16 9.24 -28.37
CA THR A 5 -12.54 7.95 -27.76
C THR A 5 -11.58 7.60 -26.64
N LYS A 6 -11.98 6.69 -25.72
CA LYS A 6 -11.12 6.27 -24.59
C LYS A 6 -9.76 5.75 -25.08
N GLU A 7 -9.76 5.00 -26.17
CA GLU A 7 -8.55 4.48 -26.81
C GLU A 7 -7.67 5.59 -27.38
N GLN A 8 -8.26 6.59 -28.05
CA GLN A 8 -7.50 7.74 -28.54
C GLN A 8 -6.88 8.57 -27.42
N LYS A 9 -7.56 8.67 -26.27
CA LYS A 9 -6.99 9.33 -25.09
C LYS A 9 -5.85 8.52 -24.50
N ALA A 10 -5.99 7.20 -24.41
CA ALA A 10 -4.93 6.31 -23.93
C ALA A 10 -3.70 6.35 -24.85
N ALA A 11 -3.90 6.28 -26.17
CA ALA A 11 -2.81 6.39 -27.15
C ALA A 11 -2.08 7.74 -27.06
N LYS A 12 -2.82 8.85 -26.87
CA LYS A 12 -2.21 10.17 -26.64
C LYS A 12 -1.45 10.25 -25.31
N ALA A 13 -1.98 9.65 -24.24
CA ALA A 13 -1.31 9.62 -22.95
C ALA A 13 -0.02 8.80 -23.01
N LEU A 14 -0.04 7.66 -23.70
CA LEU A 14 1.13 6.82 -23.93
C LEU A 14 2.19 7.56 -24.74
N LEU A 15 1.82 8.18 -25.86
CA LEU A 15 2.73 8.97 -26.68
C LEU A 15 3.34 10.14 -25.88
N ALA A 16 2.53 10.88 -25.13
CA ALA A 16 3.01 11.97 -24.29
C ALA A 16 4.01 11.46 -23.22
N LYS A 17 3.74 10.31 -22.62
CA LYS A 17 4.62 9.70 -21.62
C LYS A 17 5.92 9.17 -22.24
N ALA A 18 5.86 8.63 -23.45
CA ALA A 18 7.05 8.20 -24.19
C ALA A 18 7.95 9.39 -24.56
N ILE A 19 7.36 10.50 -25.01
CA ILE A 19 8.08 11.75 -25.28
C ILE A 19 8.70 12.28 -23.98
N GLU A 20 7.94 12.34 -22.88
CA GLU A 20 8.43 12.76 -21.56
C GLU A 20 9.60 11.92 -21.07
N LEU A 21 9.52 10.59 -21.18
CA LEU A 21 10.59 9.67 -20.77
C LEU A 21 11.84 9.77 -21.65
N SER A 22 11.65 9.99 -22.96
CA SER A 22 12.77 10.17 -23.89
C SER A 22 13.50 11.52 -23.69
N GLY A 23 12.85 12.49 -23.05
CA GLY A 23 13.36 13.86 -22.92
C GLY A 23 13.46 14.63 -24.24
N LEU A 24 12.87 14.10 -25.32
CA LEU A 24 12.89 14.69 -26.66
C LEU A 24 11.69 15.59 -26.88
N SER A 25 11.77 16.46 -27.90
CA SER A 25 10.59 17.13 -28.44
C SER A 25 9.75 16.13 -29.25
N THR A 26 8.46 16.42 -29.45
CA THR A 26 7.56 15.60 -30.28
C THR A 26 8.15 15.35 -31.67
N GLU A 27 8.72 16.38 -32.28
CA GLU A 27 9.31 16.31 -33.63
C GLU A 27 10.54 15.39 -33.66
N ALA A 28 11.39 15.46 -32.62
CA ALA A 28 12.55 14.58 -32.49
C ALA A 28 12.15 13.14 -32.19
N PHE A 29 11.07 12.94 -31.43
CA PHE A 29 10.52 11.62 -31.15
C PHE A 29 9.90 10.97 -32.39
N GLU A 30 9.20 11.74 -33.25
CA GLU A 30 8.68 11.24 -34.53
C GLU A 30 9.79 10.91 -35.54
N ALA A 31 10.92 11.62 -35.45
CA ALA A 31 12.10 11.34 -36.25
C ALA A 31 12.86 10.07 -35.82
N LEU A 32 12.54 9.48 -34.65
CA LEU A 32 13.13 8.22 -34.21
C LEU A 32 12.72 7.04 -35.10
N GLY A 33 13.61 6.05 -35.18
CA GLY A 33 13.31 4.79 -35.85
C GLY A 33 12.12 4.06 -35.21
N GLU A 34 11.46 3.19 -35.97
CA GLU A 34 10.32 2.40 -35.48
C GLU A 34 10.70 1.54 -34.26
N LEU A 35 11.94 1.03 -34.23
CA LEU A 35 12.47 0.23 -33.13
C LEU A 35 12.62 1.06 -31.84
N GLU A 36 13.22 2.24 -31.94
CA GLU A 36 13.41 3.14 -30.79
C GLU A 36 12.07 3.66 -30.26
N ARG A 37 11.14 4.01 -31.16
CA ARG A 37 9.78 4.40 -30.75
C ARG A 37 9.06 3.26 -30.05
N ALA A 38 9.26 2.01 -30.48
CA ALA A 38 8.67 0.85 -29.82
C ALA A 38 9.26 0.63 -28.42
N ASP A 39 10.58 0.79 -28.25
CA ASP A 39 11.24 0.71 -26.94
C ASP A 39 10.69 1.79 -25.98
N TRP A 40 10.64 3.05 -26.42
CA TRP A 40 10.09 4.13 -25.59
C TRP A 40 8.59 3.98 -25.32
N SER A 41 7.82 3.47 -26.29
CA SER A 41 6.39 3.18 -26.09
C SER A 41 6.20 2.07 -25.05
N LYS A 42 7.07 1.06 -25.04
CA LYS A 42 7.05 -0.01 -24.04
C LYS A 42 7.41 0.51 -22.66
N SER A 43 8.45 1.34 -22.54
CA SER A 43 8.81 1.99 -21.28
C SER A 43 7.71 2.93 -20.77
N ALA A 44 7.02 3.63 -21.67
CA ALA A 44 5.87 4.47 -21.33
C ALA A 44 4.69 3.65 -20.80
N GLN A 45 4.38 2.52 -21.44
CA GLN A 45 3.36 1.60 -20.98
C GLN A 45 3.69 1.04 -19.59
N ASP A 46 4.93 0.58 -19.39
CA ASP A 46 5.41 0.05 -18.11
C ASP A 46 5.34 1.10 -16.99
N ALA A 47 5.72 2.35 -17.27
CA ALA A 47 5.60 3.45 -16.30
C ALA A 47 4.15 3.79 -15.96
N ILE A 48 3.22 3.69 -16.92
CA ILE A 48 1.78 3.88 -16.69
C ILE A 48 1.23 2.74 -15.84
N ASP A 49 1.61 1.50 -16.14
CA ASP A 49 1.17 0.32 -15.41
C ASP A 49 1.73 0.31 -13.97
N LEU A 50 2.99 0.72 -13.79
CA LEU A 50 3.59 0.90 -12.47
C LEU A 50 2.89 2.00 -11.67
N ALA A 51 2.58 3.15 -12.29
CA ALA A 51 1.83 4.21 -11.63
C ALA A 51 0.39 3.79 -11.29
N ALA A 52 -0.25 2.97 -12.13
CA ALA A 52 -1.56 2.40 -11.85
C ALA A 52 -1.51 1.39 -10.69
N ALA A 53 -0.47 0.54 -10.64
CA ALA A 53 -0.24 -0.39 -9.56
C ALA A 53 0.08 0.33 -8.24
N ASP A 54 0.87 1.40 -8.27
CA ASP A 54 1.18 2.22 -7.10
C ASP A 54 -0.06 2.97 -6.60
N ALA A 55 -0.86 3.55 -7.50
CA ALA A 55 -2.14 4.15 -7.15
C ALA A 55 -3.12 3.14 -6.53
N GLN A 56 -3.15 1.91 -7.05
CA GLN A 56 -3.97 0.84 -6.50
C GLN A 56 -3.47 0.39 -5.12
N ARG A 57 -2.15 0.31 -4.92
CA ARG A 57 -1.54 0.02 -3.62
C ARG A 57 -1.85 1.10 -2.60
N ILE A 58 -1.74 2.38 -2.97
CA ILE A 58 -2.11 3.50 -2.09
C ILE A 58 -3.61 3.46 -1.78
N MET A 59 -4.48 3.13 -2.73
CA MET A 59 -5.91 2.95 -2.45
C MET A 59 -6.19 1.77 -1.53
N ASP A 60 -5.47 0.67 -1.65
CA ASP A 60 -5.59 -0.50 -0.77
C ASP A 60 -5.06 -0.22 0.63
N GLU A 61 -3.91 0.48 0.75
CA GLU A 61 -3.39 0.98 2.04
C GLU A 61 -4.32 2.03 2.67
N THR A 62 -4.96 2.89 1.87
CA THR A 62 -5.96 3.88 2.35
C THR A 62 -7.29 3.21 2.71
N ALA A 63 -7.64 2.09 2.06
CA ALA A 63 -8.81 1.27 2.41
C ALA A 63 -8.54 0.44 3.68
N ALA A 64 -7.31 -0.03 3.88
CA ALA A 64 -6.86 -0.66 5.12
C ALA A 64 -6.77 0.34 6.29
N ALA A 65 -6.48 1.62 6.00
CA ALA A 65 -6.49 2.72 6.96
C ALA A 65 -7.88 3.35 7.18
N LYS A 66 -8.94 2.91 6.50
CA LYS A 66 -10.32 3.28 6.86
C LYS A 66 -10.76 2.43 8.05
N PRO A 67 -10.93 2.99 9.26
CA PRO A 67 -11.63 2.26 10.31
C PRO A 67 -13.03 1.96 9.78
N LYS A 68 -13.36 0.68 9.69
CA LYS A 68 -14.74 0.23 9.46
C LYS A 68 -15.57 0.84 10.58
N GLY A 69 -16.27 1.92 10.27
CA GLY A 69 -17.21 2.52 11.18
C GLY A 69 -18.25 1.48 11.59
N LYS A 70 -18.23 1.15 12.89
CA LYS A 70 -19.45 1.12 13.70
C LYS A 70 -19.19 1.96 14.96
N PRO A 71 -20.21 2.70 15.43
CA PRO A 71 -20.11 3.66 16.51
C PRO A 71 -20.13 2.96 17.88
N ASP A 72 -19.90 3.77 18.92
CA ASP A 72 -19.68 3.47 20.35
C ASP A 72 -18.19 3.22 20.66
N ALA A 73 -17.44 4.23 21.10
CA ALA A 73 -17.50 4.83 22.43
C ALA A 73 -17.29 3.77 23.54
N GLU A 74 -16.04 3.41 23.78
CA GLU A 74 -15.37 3.29 25.10
C GLU A 74 -14.06 2.51 24.92
N GLY A 75 -12.95 3.06 25.43
CA GLY A 75 -11.69 2.37 25.71
C GLY A 75 -11.13 1.43 24.64
N ASP A 76 -10.16 1.92 23.85
CA ASP A 76 -9.19 1.09 23.12
C ASP A 76 -8.27 0.36 24.12
N GLU A 77 -8.83 -0.54 24.92
CA GLU A 77 -8.10 -1.53 25.69
C GLU A 77 -8.20 -2.86 24.92
N PRO A 78 -7.06 -3.51 24.60
CA PRO A 78 -7.11 -4.81 23.96
C PRO A 78 -7.85 -5.79 24.89
N ASP A 79 -8.67 -6.65 24.32
CA ASP A 79 -9.48 -7.61 25.08
C ASP A 79 -8.57 -8.57 25.86
N TYR A 80 -8.37 -8.27 27.14
CA TYR A 80 -7.63 -9.12 28.09
C TYR A 80 -8.53 -10.17 28.73
N THR A 81 -9.76 -10.35 28.22
CA THR A 81 -10.74 -11.27 28.77
C THR A 81 -10.20 -12.70 28.73
N GLY A 82 -9.94 -13.29 29.89
CA GLY A 82 -9.39 -14.64 30.03
C GLY A 82 -7.86 -14.71 30.12
N LEU A 83 -7.17 -13.56 30.12
CA LEU A 83 -5.76 -13.48 30.45
C LEU A 83 -5.58 -13.20 31.94
N VAL A 84 -4.54 -13.81 32.53
CA VAL A 84 -4.12 -13.60 33.91
C VAL A 84 -3.06 -12.53 33.93
N LYS A 85 -3.24 -11.51 34.75
CA LYS A 85 -2.26 -10.43 34.93
C LYS A 85 -1.12 -10.91 35.84
N VAL A 86 0.11 -10.70 35.41
CA VAL A 86 1.33 -11.03 36.16
C VAL A 86 2.31 -9.86 36.17
N GLU A 87 3.08 -9.70 37.24
CA GLU A 87 4.10 -8.66 37.41
C GLU A 87 5.47 -9.26 37.74
N GLN A 88 6.51 -8.68 37.16
CA GLN A 88 7.91 -8.94 37.50
C GLN A 88 8.72 -7.65 37.39
N GLY A 89 9.38 -7.22 38.47
CA GLY A 89 10.33 -6.11 38.41
C GLY A 89 9.72 -4.74 38.05
N GLY A 90 8.41 -4.57 38.20
CA GLY A 90 7.67 -3.36 37.80
C GLY A 90 7.13 -3.39 36.37
N GLU A 91 7.29 -4.50 35.65
CA GLU A 91 6.63 -4.75 34.36
C GLU A 91 5.41 -5.65 34.56
N GLU A 92 4.28 -5.26 33.96
CA GLU A 92 3.01 -5.98 34.01
C GLU A 92 2.74 -6.64 32.65
N LEU A 93 2.33 -7.92 32.66
CA LEU A 93 2.01 -8.70 31.47
C LEU A 93 0.67 -9.43 31.64
N HIS A 94 -0.08 -9.59 30.57
CA HIS A 94 -1.30 -10.41 30.53
C HIS A 94 -0.98 -11.74 29.84
N VAL A 95 -0.99 -12.84 30.58
CA VAL A 95 -0.63 -14.18 30.09
C VAL A 95 -1.84 -15.10 30.02
N HIS A 96 -1.85 -16.02 29.07
CA HIS A 96 -2.86 -17.07 29.06
C HIS A 96 -2.64 -18.02 30.26
N PRO A 97 -3.69 -18.55 30.93
CA PRO A 97 -3.56 -19.43 32.08
C PRO A 97 -2.71 -20.68 31.82
N SER A 98 -2.63 -21.16 30.57
CA SER A 98 -1.72 -22.26 30.20
C SER A 98 -0.23 -21.91 30.30
N CYS A 99 0.11 -20.62 30.23
CA CYS A 99 1.48 -20.11 30.29
C CYS A 99 1.84 -19.62 31.70
N LEU A 100 0.88 -19.56 32.62
CA LEU A 100 1.04 -19.03 33.97
C LEU A 100 2.14 -19.77 34.75
N ASP A 101 2.14 -21.10 34.71
CA ASP A 101 3.11 -21.93 35.42
C ASP A 101 4.55 -21.68 34.95
N ASP A 102 4.73 -21.42 33.66
CA ASP A 102 6.03 -21.10 33.08
C ASP A 102 6.51 -19.71 33.55
N HIS A 103 5.62 -18.72 33.52
CA HIS A 103 5.92 -17.38 34.01
C HIS A 103 6.20 -17.37 35.52
N LYS A 104 5.49 -18.17 36.32
CA LYS A 104 5.79 -18.37 37.74
C LYS A 104 7.17 -18.96 37.98
N ARG A 105 7.61 -19.91 37.16
CA ARG A 105 8.99 -20.46 37.23
C ARG A 105 10.04 -19.43 36.88
N LEU A 106 9.72 -18.51 35.98
CA LEU A 106 10.57 -17.37 35.60
C LEU A 106 10.55 -16.24 36.65
N GLY A 107 9.74 -16.37 37.72
CA GLY A 107 9.67 -15.41 38.81
C GLY A 107 8.62 -14.31 38.65
N TRP A 108 7.67 -14.47 37.73
CA TRP A 108 6.51 -13.60 37.60
C TRP A 108 5.45 -13.96 38.64
N LYS A 109 4.76 -12.96 39.19
CA LYS A 109 3.73 -13.15 40.21
C LYS A 109 2.39 -12.66 39.70
N GLU A 110 1.33 -13.41 39.96
CA GLU A 110 -0.03 -12.95 39.69
C GLU A 110 -0.36 -11.71 40.53
N VAL A 111 -1.08 -10.76 39.93
CA VAL A 111 -1.53 -9.51 40.56
C VAL A 111 -3.03 -9.39 40.49
#